data_AF-A0A7M3NXF3-F1
#
_entry.id   AF-A0A7M3NXF3-F1
#
_cell.length_a   1.000
_cell.length_b   1.000
_cell.length_c   1.000
_cell.angle_alpha   90.00
_cell.angle_beta   90.00
_cell.angle_gamma   90.00
#
_symmetry.space_group_name_H-M   'P 1'
#
loop_
_entity.id
_entity.type
_entity.pdbx_description
1 polymer ?
#
loop_
_entity_poly.entity_id
_entity_poly.type
_entity_poly.pdbx_seq_one_letter_code
_entity_poly.pdbx_strand_id
1 'polypeptide(L)'
;MEGRAAVTPRERAAACTDAALVRVAQLVRAVHDMTHGTPSAGDRDVVCHNDLAPKNTVYAVEGADWWPTAFVDWDLAAPGERVHDLAHVCWQYLDLGPGVPDVREAARRIALVREAYGPCAGGEEIVDVILWWQDRCRRGIEAGAARGEPAMVGLRERGAAAEVRDAYAWTAEHRRELGALLL
;
A
#
# COMPACT_ATOMS: atom_id res chain seq x y z
N MET A 1 16.00 9.88 18.53
CA MET A 1 14.55 9.73 18.38
C MET A 1 14.24 8.25 18.35
N GLU A 2 13.28 7.81 19.15
CA GLU A 2 12.78 6.42 19.12
C GLU A 2 11.78 6.30 17.96
N GLY A 3 11.94 5.29 17.11
CA GLY A 3 11.08 5.05 15.95
C GLY A 3 9.91 4.13 16.30
N ARG A 4 8.70 4.45 15.83
CA ARG A 4 7.48 3.69 16.12
C ARG A 4 6.78 3.24 14.84
N ALA A 5 6.20 2.05 14.83
CA ALA A 5 5.28 1.60 13.78
C ALA A 5 3.82 1.88 14.15
N ALA A 6 2.98 2.15 13.15
CA ALA A 6 1.55 2.41 13.38
C ALA A 6 0.75 1.11 13.25
N VAL A 7 0.32 0.53 14.38
CA VAL A 7 -0.29 -0.81 14.43
C VAL A 7 -1.75 -0.80 14.89
N THR A 8 -2.18 0.24 15.59
CA THR A 8 -3.58 0.45 16.01
C THR A 8 -4.32 1.38 15.05
N PRO A 9 -5.67 1.32 14.98
CA PRO A 9 -6.44 2.24 14.15
C PRO A 9 -6.16 3.73 14.41
N ARG A 10 -5.98 4.11 15.68
CA ARG A 10 -5.67 5.50 16.05
C ARG A 10 -4.30 5.93 15.54
N GLU A 11 -3.28 5.07 15.66
CA GLU A 11 -1.94 5.37 15.14
C GLU A 11 -1.94 5.44 13.63
N ARG A 12 -2.62 4.51 12.93
CA ARG A 12 -2.72 4.56 11.46
C ARG A 12 -3.35 5.87 11.00
N ALA A 13 -4.43 6.30 11.65
CA ALA A 13 -5.06 7.59 11.32
C ALA A 13 -4.10 8.77 11.49
N ALA A 14 -3.29 8.78 12.55
CA ALA A 14 -2.28 9.82 12.78
C ALA A 14 -1.08 9.73 11.81
N ALA A 15 -0.71 8.51 11.41
CA ALA A 15 0.41 8.22 10.52
C ALA A 15 0.11 8.46 9.02
N CYS A 16 -1.17 8.57 8.65
CA CYS A 16 -1.59 8.71 7.25
C CYS A 16 -2.12 10.11 6.92
N THR A 17 -1.65 11.18 7.57
CA THR A 17 -1.97 12.55 7.11
C THR A 17 -1.45 12.78 5.69
N ASP A 18 -1.99 13.78 4.99
CA ASP A 18 -1.52 14.14 3.64
C ASP A 18 -0.01 14.40 3.58
N ALA A 19 0.53 15.11 4.58
CA ALA A 19 1.96 15.37 4.67
C ALA A 19 2.78 14.07 4.85
N ALA A 20 2.29 13.14 5.66
CA ALA A 20 2.93 11.84 5.84
C ALA A 20 2.85 10.99 4.55
N LEU A 21 1.71 10.99 3.85
CA LEU A 21 1.55 10.29 2.56
C LEU A 21 2.52 10.80 1.49
N VAL A 22 2.67 12.13 1.37
CA VAL A 22 3.67 12.75 0.48
C VAL A 22 5.06 12.24 0.82
N ARG A 23 5.41 12.20 2.12
CA ARG A 23 6.72 11.72 2.55
C ARG A 23 6.92 10.22 2.29
N VAL A 24 5.91 9.39 2.50
CA VAL A 24 5.92 7.95 2.14
C VAL A 24 6.20 7.80 0.65
N ALA A 25 5.45 8.48 -0.21
CA ALA A 25 5.63 8.41 -1.66
C ALA A 25 7.06 8.78 -2.10
N GLN A 26 7.64 9.82 -1.49
CA GLN A 26 9.03 10.22 -1.73
C GLN A 26 10.05 9.18 -1.25
N LEU A 27 9.81 8.53 -0.10
CA LEU A 27 10.68 7.45 0.38
C LEU A 27 10.64 6.24 -0.56
N VAL A 28 9.44 5.85 -1.02
CA VAL A 28 9.28 4.77 -2.00
C VAL A 28 10.00 5.13 -3.29
N ARG A 29 9.90 6.38 -3.75
CA ARG A 29 10.62 6.85 -4.93
C ARG A 29 12.14 6.75 -4.76
N ALA A 30 12.67 7.14 -3.61
CA ALA A 30 14.10 7.05 -3.32
C ALA A 30 14.60 5.59 -3.35
N VAL A 31 13.86 4.64 -2.76
CA VAL A 31 14.19 3.21 -2.84
C VAL A 31 14.20 2.72 -4.28
N HIS A 32 13.16 3.05 -5.03
CA HIS A 32 13.02 2.67 -6.43
C HIS A 32 14.16 3.22 -7.29
N ASP A 33 14.54 4.49 -7.12
CA ASP A 33 15.64 5.10 -7.87
C ASP A 33 17.01 4.50 -7.50
N MET A 34 17.21 4.08 -6.25
CA MET A 34 18.43 3.37 -5.84
C MET A 34 18.55 1.96 -6.42
N THR A 35 17.42 1.29 -6.69
CA THR A 35 17.40 -0.11 -7.13
C THR A 35 17.22 -0.27 -8.63
N HIS A 36 16.81 0.79 -9.33
CA HIS A 36 16.63 0.78 -10.77
C HIS A 36 17.91 0.41 -11.51
N GLY A 37 17.81 -0.54 -12.45
CA GLY A 37 18.93 -1.00 -13.28
C GLY A 37 20.03 -1.75 -12.52
N THR A 38 19.80 -2.09 -11.25
CA THR A 38 20.75 -2.89 -10.46
C THR A 38 20.56 -4.39 -10.72
N PRO A 39 21.58 -5.24 -10.47
CA PRO A 39 21.42 -6.69 -10.57
C PRO A 39 20.28 -7.25 -9.71
N SER A 40 19.98 -6.60 -8.58
CA SER A 40 18.88 -6.98 -7.69
C SER A 40 17.50 -6.74 -8.31
N ALA A 41 17.35 -5.80 -9.25
CA ALA A 41 16.11 -5.57 -9.98
C ALA A 41 15.92 -6.54 -11.16
N GLY A 42 16.94 -7.31 -11.54
CA GLY A 42 16.84 -8.33 -12.59
C GLY A 42 16.37 -7.75 -13.93
N ASP A 43 15.31 -8.32 -14.49
CA ASP A 43 14.66 -7.88 -15.73
C ASP A 43 13.52 -6.88 -15.51
N ARG A 44 13.33 -6.42 -14.27
CA ARG A 44 12.27 -5.50 -13.85
C ARG A 44 12.81 -4.09 -13.66
N ASP A 45 11.89 -3.13 -13.57
CA ASP A 45 12.23 -1.73 -13.37
C ASP A 45 13.00 -1.52 -12.05
N VAL A 46 12.51 -2.08 -10.93
CA VAL A 46 13.02 -1.81 -9.58
C VAL A 46 12.91 -3.03 -8.67
N VAL A 47 13.47 -2.94 -7.46
CA VAL A 47 13.10 -3.86 -6.37
C VAL A 47 11.91 -3.25 -5.62
N CYS A 48 10.77 -3.92 -5.69
CA CYS A 48 9.58 -3.58 -4.91
C CYS A 48 9.66 -4.18 -3.51
N HIS A 49 9.09 -3.52 -2.52
CA HIS A 49 8.93 -4.01 -1.16
C HIS A 49 7.79 -5.03 -1.05
N ASN A 50 6.71 -4.88 -1.83
CA ASN A 50 5.55 -5.79 -1.88
C ASN A 50 4.73 -5.93 -0.58
N ASP A 51 4.99 -5.14 0.46
CA ASP A 51 4.21 -5.11 1.71
C ASP A 51 4.24 -3.74 2.39
N LEU A 52 4.19 -2.67 1.60
CA LEU A 52 4.19 -1.30 2.13
C LEU A 52 2.87 -1.01 2.85
N ALA A 53 2.95 -0.82 4.16
CA ALA A 53 1.82 -0.48 5.01
C ALA A 53 2.27 0.37 6.21
N PRO A 54 1.35 1.07 6.91
CA PRO A 54 1.71 1.83 8.10
C PRO A 54 2.39 1.00 9.20
N LYS A 55 2.06 -0.29 9.32
CA LYS A 55 2.70 -1.23 10.27
C LYS A 55 4.17 -1.56 9.91
N ASN A 56 4.55 -1.40 8.65
CA ASN A 56 5.89 -1.71 8.12
C ASN A 56 6.70 -0.43 7.85
N THR A 57 6.29 0.68 8.48
CA THR A 57 6.95 1.99 8.36
C THR A 57 7.35 2.48 9.73
N VAL A 58 8.58 2.96 9.83
CA VAL A 58 9.11 3.61 11.04
C VAL A 58 8.77 5.09 10.96
N TYR A 59 8.14 5.60 12.02
CA TYR A 59 7.81 7.00 12.18
C TYR A 59 8.60 7.61 13.33
N ALA A 60 9.12 8.82 13.12
CA ALA A 60 9.46 9.73 14.22
C ALA A 60 8.16 10.41 14.68
N VAL A 61 7.90 10.40 15.99
CA VAL A 61 6.66 10.95 16.54
C VAL A 61 6.97 12.15 17.41
N GLU A 62 6.44 13.31 17.04
CA GLU A 62 6.59 14.57 17.77
C GLU A 62 5.19 15.15 18.04
N GLY A 63 4.75 15.09 19.31
CA GLY A 63 3.38 15.50 19.67
C GLY A 63 2.33 14.66 18.97
N ALA A 64 1.55 15.28 18.08
CA ALA A 64 0.53 14.59 17.27
C ALA A 64 1.03 14.20 15.87
N ASP A 65 2.22 14.65 15.48
CA ASP A 65 2.75 14.47 14.14
C ASP A 65 3.54 13.16 14.03
N TRP A 66 3.27 12.41 12.96
CA TRP A 66 3.92 11.15 12.64
C TRP A 66 4.68 11.31 11.34
N TRP A 67 6.01 11.33 11.43
CA TRP A 67 6.88 11.57 10.29
C TRP A 67 7.55 10.28 9.83
N PRO A 68 7.23 9.75 8.62
CA PRO A 68 7.82 8.50 8.15
C PRO A 68 9.29 8.69 7.80
N THR A 69 10.14 7.80 8.30
CA THR A 69 11.60 7.88 8.19
C THR A 69 12.23 6.68 7.47
N ALA A 70 11.65 5.49 7.59
CA ALA A 70 12.18 4.27 6.95
C ALA A 70 11.10 3.19 6.76
N PHE A 71 11.36 2.26 5.85
CA PHE A 71 10.59 1.01 5.70
C PHE A 71 11.34 -0.17 6.31
N VAL A 72 10.58 -1.11 6.86
CA VAL A 72 11.07 -2.35 7.48
C VAL A 72 10.26 -3.52 6.93
N ASP A 73 10.66 -4.75 7.25
CA ASP A 73 9.99 -5.98 6.79
C ASP A 73 10.14 -6.22 5.28
N TRP A 74 11.40 -6.37 4.85
CA TRP A 74 11.79 -6.57 3.45
C TRP A 74 11.71 -8.04 3.00
N ASP A 75 11.08 -8.92 3.78
CA ASP A 75 11.05 -10.38 3.51
C ASP A 75 10.31 -10.72 2.20
N LEU A 76 9.42 -9.84 1.74
CA LEU A 76 8.70 -9.97 0.48
C LEU A 76 9.30 -9.17 -0.67
N ALA A 77 10.45 -8.53 -0.47
CA ALA A 77 11.07 -7.70 -1.47
C ALA A 77 11.50 -8.53 -2.70
N ALA A 78 11.16 -8.04 -3.89
CA ALA A 78 11.45 -8.74 -5.13
C ALA A 78 11.48 -7.77 -6.33
N PRO A 79 12.15 -8.14 -7.44
CA PRO A 79 12.00 -7.45 -8.72
C PRO A 79 10.54 -7.18 -9.10
N GLY A 80 10.23 -5.95 -9.51
CA GLY A 80 8.88 -5.56 -9.93
C GLY A 80 8.82 -4.20 -10.61
N GLU A 81 7.60 -3.81 -11.01
CA GLU A 81 7.32 -2.50 -11.58
C GLU A 81 6.95 -1.49 -10.48
N ARG A 82 7.36 -0.23 -10.63
CA ARG A 82 7.10 0.85 -9.63
C ARG A 82 5.64 0.97 -9.22
N VAL A 83 4.72 0.71 -10.15
CA VAL A 83 3.26 0.76 -9.91
C VAL A 83 2.80 -0.26 -8.87
N HIS A 84 3.48 -1.40 -8.72
CA HIS A 84 3.11 -2.41 -7.72
C HIS A 84 3.18 -1.86 -6.30
N ASP A 85 4.30 -1.23 -5.93
CA ASP A 85 4.46 -0.63 -4.60
C ASP A 85 3.60 0.63 -4.44
N LEU A 86 3.46 1.45 -5.50
CA LEU A 86 2.61 2.64 -5.43
C LEU A 86 1.14 2.28 -5.19
N ALA A 87 0.62 1.26 -5.88
CA ALA A 87 -0.72 0.74 -5.66
C ALA A 87 -0.88 0.15 -4.24
N HIS A 88 0.13 -0.54 -3.73
CA HIS A 88 0.11 -1.07 -2.37
C HIS A 88 0.05 0.04 -1.32
N VAL A 89 0.79 1.14 -1.52
CA VAL A 89 0.71 2.35 -0.68
C VAL A 89 -0.71 2.93 -0.71
N CYS A 90 -1.26 3.15 -1.91
CA CYS A 90 -2.62 3.67 -2.06
C CYS A 90 -3.65 2.81 -1.33
N TRP A 91 -3.57 1.48 -1.46
CA TRP A 91 -4.49 0.58 -0.77
C TRP A 91 -4.32 0.63 0.76
N GLN A 92 -3.11 0.41 1.27
CA GLN A 92 -2.89 0.17 2.70
C GLN A 92 -2.90 1.46 3.54
N TYR A 93 -2.42 2.58 3.01
CA TYR A 93 -2.33 3.83 3.77
C TYR A 93 -3.63 4.63 3.73
N LEU A 94 -4.41 4.49 2.66
CA LEU A 94 -5.72 5.13 2.54
C LEU A 94 -6.85 4.27 3.09
N ASP A 95 -6.55 3.03 3.51
CA ASP A 95 -7.51 2.07 4.05
C ASP A 95 -8.66 1.82 3.08
N LEU A 96 -8.34 1.66 1.78
CA LEU A 96 -9.34 1.55 0.72
C LEU A 96 -10.22 0.31 0.93
N GLY A 97 -11.51 0.55 1.15
CA GLY A 97 -12.51 -0.47 1.42
C GLY A 97 -13.82 0.12 1.93
N PRO A 98 -14.75 -0.72 2.41
CA PRO A 98 -16.11 -0.31 2.78
C PRO A 98 -16.20 0.80 3.85
N GLY A 99 -15.13 1.01 4.62
CA GLY A 99 -15.05 2.08 5.62
C GLY A 99 -14.79 3.47 5.05
N VAL A 100 -14.48 3.60 3.74
CA VAL A 100 -14.23 4.88 3.07
C VAL A 100 -15.56 5.55 2.74
N PRO A 101 -15.89 6.70 3.37
CA PRO A 101 -17.18 7.35 3.17
C PRO A 101 -17.25 8.24 1.92
N ASP A 102 -16.10 8.69 1.42
CA ASP A 102 -15.99 9.63 0.30
C ASP A 102 -14.96 9.16 -0.72
N VAL A 103 -15.46 8.71 -1.87
CA VAL A 103 -14.68 8.22 -3.01
C VAL A 103 -13.85 9.34 -3.64
N ARG A 104 -14.35 10.58 -3.63
CA ARG A 104 -13.62 11.74 -4.18
C ARG A 104 -12.42 12.07 -3.32
N GLU A 105 -12.57 11.99 -2.00
CA GLU A 105 -11.46 12.18 -1.08
C GLU A 105 -10.41 11.06 -1.21
N ALA A 106 -10.85 9.81 -1.39
CA ALA A 106 -9.95 8.70 -1.71
C ALA A 106 -9.19 8.95 -3.02
N ALA A 107 -9.87 9.37 -4.09
CA ALA A 107 -9.25 9.71 -5.36
C ALA A 107 -8.25 10.86 -5.22
N ARG A 108 -8.61 11.92 -4.49
CA ARG A 108 -7.70 13.06 -4.21
C ARG A 108 -6.43 12.60 -3.52
N ARG A 109 -6.52 11.69 -2.54
CA ARG A 109 -5.35 11.17 -1.82
C ARG A 109 -4.52 10.18 -2.65
N ILE A 110 -5.14 9.41 -3.55
CA ILE A 110 -4.41 8.63 -4.56
C ILE A 110 -3.64 9.57 -5.50
N ALA A 111 -4.27 10.64 -5.98
CA ALA A 111 -3.62 11.65 -6.81
C ALA A 111 -2.44 12.31 -6.08
N LEU A 112 -2.60 12.64 -4.80
CA LEU A 112 -1.54 13.20 -3.95
C LEU A 112 -0.32 12.26 -3.86
N VAL A 113 -0.55 10.98 -3.58
CA VAL A 113 0.51 9.96 -3.51
C VAL A 113 1.22 9.83 -4.86
N ARG A 114 0.45 9.79 -5.96
CA ARG A 114 0.99 9.72 -7.33
C ARG A 114 1.82 10.96 -7.68
N GLU A 115 1.34 12.15 -7.38
CA GLU A 115 2.04 13.41 -7.66
C GLU A 115 3.35 13.48 -6.87
N ALA A 116 3.32 13.13 -5.58
CA ALA A 116 4.51 13.11 -4.72
C ALA A 116 5.54 12.06 -5.13
N TYR A 117 5.11 10.91 -5.66
CA TYR A 117 5.99 9.89 -6.23
C TYR A 117 6.59 10.33 -7.57
N GLY A 118 5.81 11.04 -8.38
CA GLY A 118 6.13 11.45 -9.74
C GLY A 118 5.61 10.49 -10.82
N PRO A 119 5.94 10.74 -12.10
CA PRO A 119 5.44 9.94 -13.21
C PRO A 119 5.89 8.47 -13.12
N CYS A 120 4.93 7.54 -13.13
CA CYS A 120 5.21 6.10 -13.25
C CYS A 120 4.05 5.27 -13.79
N ALA A 121 2.79 5.70 -13.56
CA ALA A 121 1.59 4.98 -13.99
C ALA A 121 0.43 5.95 -14.23
N GLY A 122 -0.52 5.51 -15.05
CA GLY A 122 -1.81 6.20 -15.23
C GLY A 122 -2.72 6.02 -14.01
N GLY A 123 -3.72 6.90 -13.85
CA GLY A 123 -4.72 6.78 -12.78
C GLY A 123 -5.48 5.46 -12.79
N GLU A 124 -6.00 5.07 -13.97
CA GLU A 124 -6.72 3.80 -14.14
C GLU A 124 -5.83 2.59 -13.86
N GLU A 125 -4.56 2.65 -14.28
CA GLU A 125 -3.58 1.59 -14.07
C GLU A 125 -3.32 1.36 -12.57
N ILE A 126 -3.19 2.43 -11.77
CA ILE A 126 -3.05 2.30 -10.32
C ILE A 126 -4.24 1.56 -9.72
N VAL A 127 -5.47 1.90 -10.12
CA VAL A 127 -6.69 1.25 -9.62
C VAL A 127 -6.75 -0.23 -10.03
N ASP A 128 -6.33 -0.56 -11.25
CA ASP A 128 -6.20 -1.95 -11.71
C ASP A 128 -5.21 -2.76 -10.87
N VAL A 129 -4.06 -2.17 -10.56
CA VAL A 129 -3.03 -2.84 -9.76
C VAL A 129 -3.45 -2.97 -8.29
N ILE A 130 -4.24 -2.03 -7.74
CA ILE A 130 -4.88 -2.18 -6.43
C ILE A 130 -5.81 -3.41 -6.41
N LEU A 131 -6.68 -3.55 -7.41
CA LEU A 131 -7.57 -4.71 -7.53
C LEU A 131 -6.78 -6.02 -7.64
N TRP A 132 -5.71 -6.02 -8.43
CA TRP A 132 -4.82 -7.17 -8.54
C TRP A 132 -4.18 -7.54 -7.21
N TRP A 133 -3.68 -6.56 -6.44
CA TRP A 133 -3.11 -6.80 -5.11
C TRP A 133 -4.14 -7.35 -4.12
N GLN A 134 -5.34 -6.79 -4.10
CA GLN A 134 -6.43 -7.25 -3.26
C GLN A 134 -6.79 -8.72 -3.57
N ASP A 135 -6.97 -9.08 -4.85
CA ASP A 135 -7.25 -10.48 -5.21
C ASP A 135 -6.06 -11.41 -4.88
N ARG A 136 -4.83 -11.00 -5.20
CA ARG A 136 -3.61 -11.76 -4.89
C ARG A 136 -3.46 -12.03 -3.40
N CYS A 137 -3.64 -11.00 -2.56
CA CYS A 137 -3.53 -11.10 -1.11
C CYS A 137 -4.57 -12.06 -0.55
N ARG A 138 -5.83 -11.91 -0.94
CA ARG A 138 -6.93 -12.80 -0.53
C ARG A 138 -6.65 -14.26 -0.90
N ARG A 139 -6.29 -14.51 -2.17
CA ARG A 139 -5.95 -15.87 -2.65
C ARG A 139 -4.75 -16.46 -1.92
N GLY A 140 -3.74 -15.64 -1.63
CA GLY A 140 -2.56 -16.04 -0.87
C GLY A 140 -2.93 -16.55 0.52
N ILE A 141 -3.74 -15.78 1.26
CA ILE A 141 -4.24 -16.16 2.60
C ILE A 141 -5.06 -17.44 2.52
N GLU A 142 -6.03 -17.52 1.60
CA GLU A 142 -6.90 -18.69 1.44
C GLU A 142 -6.11 -19.96 1.10
N ALA A 143 -5.19 -19.87 0.14
CA ALA A 143 -4.39 -21.00 -0.32
C ALA A 143 -3.39 -21.47 0.75
N GLY A 144 -2.70 -20.54 1.43
CA GLY A 144 -1.80 -20.88 2.52
C GLY A 144 -2.52 -21.51 3.71
N ALA A 145 -3.71 -21.01 4.05
CA ALA A 145 -4.55 -21.60 5.09
C ALA A 145 -5.06 -23.01 4.69
N ALA A 146 -5.37 -23.23 3.41
CA ALA A 146 -5.73 -24.56 2.90
C ALA A 146 -4.55 -25.55 2.96
N ARG A 147 -3.31 -25.07 2.83
CA ARG A 147 -2.08 -25.87 3.04
C ARG A 147 -1.73 -26.08 4.51
N GLY A 148 -2.44 -25.44 5.45
CA GLY A 148 -2.19 -25.55 6.88
C GLY A 148 -1.03 -24.69 7.39
N GLU A 149 -0.61 -23.65 6.65
CA GLU A 149 0.44 -22.73 7.10
C GLU A 149 -0.05 -21.93 8.33
N PRO A 150 0.59 -22.05 9.52
CA PRO A 150 0.04 -21.50 10.76
C PRO A 150 -0.27 -19.99 10.69
N ALA A 151 0.60 -19.21 10.05
CA ALA A 151 0.39 -17.77 9.87
C ALA A 151 -0.84 -17.45 9.02
N MET A 152 -1.04 -18.18 7.92
CA MET A 152 -2.15 -17.97 6.98
C MET A 152 -3.48 -18.48 7.55
N VAL A 153 -3.45 -19.60 8.28
CA VAL A 153 -4.60 -20.07 9.07
C VAL A 153 -5.03 -19.00 10.07
N GLY A 154 -4.09 -18.44 10.82
CA GLY A 154 -4.37 -17.37 11.78
C GLY A 154 -4.93 -16.10 11.13
N LEU A 155 -4.42 -15.70 9.96
CA LEU A 155 -4.97 -14.56 9.20
C LEU A 155 -6.41 -14.81 8.75
N ARG A 156 -6.68 -16.00 8.21
CA ARG A 156 -8.04 -16.39 7.79
C ARG A 156 -9.02 -16.39 8.97
N GLU A 157 -8.63 -16.98 10.11
CA GLU A 157 -9.47 -17.08 11.30
C GLU A 157 -9.78 -15.71 11.93
N ARG A 158 -8.85 -14.76 11.83
CA ARG A 158 -9.09 -13.35 12.22
C ARG A 158 -9.92 -12.55 11.22
N GLY A 159 -10.32 -13.15 10.08
CA GLY A 159 -11.16 -12.49 9.10
C GLY A 159 -10.41 -11.72 8.00
N ALA A 160 -9.07 -11.74 7.96
CA ALA A 160 -8.30 -10.92 7.03
C ALA A 160 -8.66 -11.19 5.55
N ALA A 161 -8.90 -12.46 5.18
CA ALA A 161 -9.34 -12.79 3.81
C ALA A 161 -10.72 -12.20 3.47
N ALA A 162 -11.63 -12.12 4.44
CA ALA A 162 -12.93 -11.50 4.26
C ALA A 162 -12.80 -9.96 4.16
N GLU A 163 -11.97 -9.34 5.00
CA GLU A 163 -11.67 -7.90 4.92
C GLU A 163 -11.10 -7.51 3.55
N VAL A 164 -10.13 -8.27 3.02
CA VAL A 164 -9.55 -8.03 1.70
C VAL A 164 -10.59 -8.24 0.58
N ARG A 165 -11.47 -9.23 0.70
CA ARG A 165 -12.58 -9.43 -0.26
C ARG A 165 -13.53 -8.23 -0.26
N ASP A 166 -13.87 -7.71 0.90
CA ASP A 166 -14.80 -6.59 1.02
C ASP A 166 -14.15 -5.29 0.52
N ALA A 167 -12.84 -5.11 0.75
CA ALA A 167 -12.03 -4.06 0.13
C ALA A 167 -12.00 -4.17 -1.41
N TYR A 168 -11.80 -5.38 -1.95
CA TYR A 168 -11.87 -5.64 -3.39
C TYR A 168 -13.23 -5.25 -3.97
N ALA A 169 -14.32 -5.67 -3.33
CA ALA A 169 -15.68 -5.35 -3.77
C ALA A 169 -15.89 -3.84 -3.83
N TRP A 170 -15.47 -3.11 -2.80
CA TRP A 170 -15.54 -1.64 -2.78
C TRP A 170 -14.71 -1.00 -3.91
N THR A 171 -13.46 -1.41 -4.10
CA THR A 171 -12.62 -0.86 -5.18
C THR A 171 -13.23 -1.15 -6.55
N ALA A 172 -13.77 -2.35 -6.75
CA ALA A 172 -14.36 -2.77 -8.02
C ALA A 172 -15.64 -1.98 -8.34
N GLU A 173 -16.48 -1.75 -7.33
CA GLU A 173 -17.68 -0.92 -7.44
C GLU A 173 -17.33 0.53 -7.85
N HIS A 174 -16.31 1.11 -7.24
CA HIS A 174 -15.91 2.51 -7.45
C HIS A 174 -14.86 2.70 -8.55
N ARG A 175 -14.43 1.63 -9.22
CA ARG A 175 -13.30 1.64 -10.15
C ARG A 175 -13.42 2.72 -11.23
N ARG A 176 -14.61 2.86 -11.82
CA ARG A 176 -14.84 3.84 -12.90
C ARG A 176 -14.76 5.27 -12.39
N GLU A 177 -15.32 5.53 -11.20
CA GLU A 177 -15.28 6.85 -10.57
C GLU A 177 -13.85 7.22 -10.16
N LEU A 178 -13.13 6.30 -9.50
CA LEU A 178 -11.72 6.47 -9.15
C LEU A 178 -10.88 6.74 -10.39
N GLY A 179 -11.03 5.95 -11.45
CA GLY A 179 -10.30 6.14 -12.71
C GLY A 179 -10.55 7.52 -13.34
N ALA A 180 -11.82 7.94 -13.44
CA ALA A 180 -12.19 9.22 -14.03
C ALA A 180 -11.67 10.43 -13.24
N LEU A 181 -11.53 10.30 -11.91
CA LEU A 181 -11.00 11.35 -11.03
C LEU A 181 -9.47 11.42 -11.02
N LEU A 182 -8.78 10.47 -11.66
CA LEU A 182 -7.32 10.37 -11.72
C LEU A 182 -6.76 10.63 -13.14
N LEU A 183 -7.59 11.13 -14.07
CA LEU A 183 -7.21 11.52 -15.43
C LEU A 183 -6.40 12.82 -15.46
#